data_AF-A0A7V5VV94-F1
#
_entry.id   AF-A0A7V5VV94-F1
#
_cell.length_a   1.000
_cell.length_b   1.000
_cell.length_c   1.000
_cell.angle_alpha   90.00
_cell.angle_beta   90.00
_cell.angle_gamma   90.00
#
_symmetry.space_group_name_H-M   'P 1'
#
loop_
_entity.id
_entity.type
_entity.pdbx_description
1 polymer ?
#
loop_
_entity_poly.entity_id
_entity_poly.type
_entity_poly.pdbx_seq_one_letter_code
_entity_poly.pdbx_strand_id
1 'polypeptide(L)'
;MVRAVWCAVLVGIAVVAGRGQPPGPLPEDSNWVALGFPVDNPFVAVRPSPQYFWVTGEMELVNGVRAAIVRVHRRTGQMEVVAREVQSIGYSYPDIMVPYGDDTLFIAGNVKVVFDAQRNPIGSRAPFSWYRGRWEPRMTGIWGGTVMQMELDGDTLYCAGVFQGVDGDTVLNAQLVKLHVPTGRWSVWGQRGQWGSRGSAWINSIAVG
;
A
#
# COMPACT_ATOMS: atom_id res chain seq x y z
N MET A 1 -11.00 33.87 9.21
CA MET A 1 -9.84 33.08 8.74
C MET A 1 -10.26 32.42 7.44
N VAL A 2 -9.93 33.04 6.30
CA VAL A 2 -10.51 32.75 4.98
C VAL A 2 -9.76 31.57 4.37
N ARG A 3 -10.40 30.39 4.28
CA ARG A 3 -9.90 29.28 3.47
C ARG A 3 -10.06 29.67 2.01
N ALA A 4 -8.95 29.98 1.36
CA ALA A 4 -8.90 30.23 -0.08
C ALA A 4 -9.39 28.97 -0.81
N VAL A 5 -10.56 29.10 -1.43
CA VAL A 5 -11.10 28.18 -2.41
C VAL A 5 -10.17 28.22 -3.62
N TRP A 6 -9.30 27.22 -3.74
CA TRP A 6 -8.52 27.03 -4.96
C TRP A 6 -9.32 26.20 -5.96
N CYS A 7 -9.47 26.82 -7.13
CA CYS A 7 -10.34 26.47 -8.24
C CYS A 7 -10.08 25.09 -8.85
N ALA A 8 -11.19 24.39 -9.13
CA ALA A 8 -11.54 23.80 -10.41
C ALA A 8 -10.42 23.63 -11.46
N VAL A 9 -9.63 22.56 -11.36
CA VAL A 9 -8.98 21.92 -12.52
C VAL A 9 -8.97 20.41 -12.27
N LEU A 10 -10.02 19.70 -12.70
CA LEU A 10 -9.96 18.29 -13.14
C LEU A 10 -11.32 17.70 -13.58
N VAL A 11 -12.26 18.53 -14.03
CA VAL A 11 -13.37 18.07 -14.90
C VAL A 11 -13.04 18.30 -16.39
N GLY A 12 -11.96 19.01 -16.70
CA GLY A 12 -11.60 19.42 -18.07
C GLY A 12 -10.91 18.38 -18.95
N ILE A 13 -10.28 17.34 -18.39
CA ILE A 13 -9.57 16.33 -19.22
C ILE A 13 -10.52 15.22 -19.69
N ALA A 14 -11.66 15.00 -19.02
CA ALA A 14 -12.62 13.96 -19.40
C ALA A 14 -13.75 14.43 -20.34
N VAL A 15 -14.00 15.73 -20.50
CA VAL A 15 -15.18 16.23 -21.26
C VAL A 15 -14.85 16.73 -22.68
N VAL A 16 -13.58 16.94 -23.05
CA VAL A 16 -13.22 17.32 -24.44
C VAL A 16 -12.95 16.12 -25.37
N ALA A 17 -12.88 14.89 -24.84
CA ALA A 17 -12.62 13.68 -25.64
C ALA A 17 -13.90 13.03 -26.23
N GLY A 18 -14.84 13.85 -26.71
CA GLY A 18 -16.02 13.39 -27.47
C GLY A 18 -15.70 12.89 -28.90
N ARG A 19 -14.44 12.67 -29.27
CA ARG A 19 -14.03 12.13 -30.57
C ARG A 19 -12.76 11.28 -30.49
N GLY A 20 -12.93 9.98 -30.27
CA GLY A 20 -12.16 8.89 -30.91
C GLY A 20 -10.63 8.79 -30.80
N GLN A 21 -9.90 9.74 -30.20
CA GLN A 21 -8.46 9.60 -30.01
C GLN A 21 -8.16 9.00 -28.63
N PRO A 22 -7.32 7.95 -28.54
CA PRO A 22 -6.81 7.50 -27.25
C PRO A 22 -6.05 8.66 -26.62
N PRO A 23 -6.24 8.93 -25.31
CA PRO A 23 -5.51 9.98 -24.63
C PRO A 23 -4.01 9.74 -24.82
N GLY A 24 -3.30 10.76 -25.29
CA GLY A 24 -1.84 10.75 -25.33
C GLY A 24 -1.26 10.49 -23.93
N PRO A 25 0.02 10.09 -23.83
CA PRO A 25 0.66 9.95 -22.52
C PRO A 25 0.50 11.26 -21.74
N LEU A 26 0.13 11.14 -20.46
CA LEU A 26 0.07 12.29 -19.55
C LEU A 26 1.42 13.03 -19.60
N PRO A 27 1.45 14.37 -19.65
CA PRO A 27 2.70 15.13 -19.60
C PRO A 27 3.51 14.71 -18.38
N GLU A 28 4.83 14.53 -18.53
CA GLU A 28 5.72 14.19 -17.41
C GLU A 28 5.66 15.23 -16.28
N ASP A 29 5.20 16.44 -16.60
CA ASP A 29 4.94 17.56 -15.67
C ASP A 29 3.52 17.56 -15.08
N SER A 30 2.87 16.39 -15.00
CA SER A 30 1.52 16.25 -14.42
C SER A 30 1.51 16.74 -12.97
N ASN A 31 1.14 18.02 -12.84
CA ASN A 31 1.17 18.79 -11.62
C ASN A 31 0.34 18.05 -10.55
N TRP A 32 0.99 17.45 -9.54
CA TRP A 32 0.33 16.69 -8.46
C TRP A 32 -0.78 17.51 -7.77
N VAL A 33 -0.65 18.84 -7.82
CA VAL A 33 -1.66 19.83 -7.42
C VAL A 33 -2.98 19.63 -8.19
N ALA A 34 -2.92 19.39 -9.49
CA ALA A 34 -4.11 19.18 -10.33
C ALA A 34 -4.88 17.93 -9.88
N LEU A 35 -4.19 16.89 -9.41
CA LEU A 35 -4.81 15.68 -8.85
C LEU A 35 -5.32 15.86 -7.42
N GLY A 36 -5.19 17.06 -6.84
CA GLY A 36 -5.65 17.37 -5.49
C GLY A 36 -4.75 16.84 -4.38
N PHE A 37 -3.52 16.43 -4.69
CA PHE A 37 -2.58 16.02 -3.65
C PHE A 37 -1.93 17.25 -3.03
N PRO A 38 -2.00 17.44 -1.69
CA PRO A 38 -1.30 18.52 -1.02
C PRO A 38 0.21 18.32 -1.19
N VAL A 39 0.87 19.23 -1.90
CA VAL A 39 2.32 19.18 -2.20
C VAL A 39 3.17 19.24 -0.91
N ASP A 40 2.59 19.77 0.17
CA ASP A 40 3.26 19.95 1.45
C ASP A 40 3.04 18.78 2.42
N ASN A 41 2.43 17.68 1.98
CA ASN A 41 2.28 16.49 2.81
C ASN A 41 3.43 15.49 2.56
N PRO A 42 4.42 15.39 3.46
CA PRO A 42 5.56 14.49 3.27
C PRO A 42 5.19 13.00 3.31
N PHE A 43 3.93 12.67 3.63
CA PHE A 43 3.47 11.28 3.79
C PHE A 43 2.81 10.70 2.55
N VAL A 44 2.92 11.36 1.39
CA VAL A 44 2.43 10.81 0.12
C VAL A 44 3.48 9.90 -0.51
N ALA A 45 3.14 8.63 -0.71
CA ALA A 45 3.98 7.70 -1.47
C ALA A 45 3.21 7.15 -2.68
N VAL A 46 3.94 6.93 -3.77
CA VAL A 46 3.39 6.41 -5.03
C VAL A 46 4.11 5.13 -5.40
N ARG A 47 3.35 4.12 -5.84
CA ARG A 47 3.86 2.85 -6.36
C ARG A 47 3.21 2.51 -7.70
N PRO A 48 3.98 2.40 -8.79
CA PRO A 48 3.43 2.03 -10.08
C PRO A 48 3.09 0.54 -10.13
N SER A 49 2.00 0.21 -10.81
CA SER A 49 1.68 -1.12 -11.34
C SER A 49 1.50 -1.05 -12.87
N PRO A 50 1.28 -2.17 -13.58
CA PRO A 50 1.10 -2.13 -15.03
C PRO A 50 -0.02 -1.17 -15.46
N GLN A 51 -1.20 -1.22 -14.84
CA GLN A 51 -2.35 -0.38 -15.18
C GLN A 51 -2.61 0.80 -14.24
N TYR A 52 -2.06 0.80 -13.03
CA TYR A 52 -2.41 1.79 -12.00
C TYR A 52 -1.19 2.49 -11.39
N PHE A 53 -1.42 3.67 -10.81
CA PHE A 53 -0.60 4.22 -9.75
C PHE A 53 -1.34 4.00 -8.43
N TRP A 54 -0.70 3.33 -7.48
CA TRP A 54 -1.17 3.27 -6.11
C TRP A 54 -0.59 4.45 -5.35
N VAL A 55 -1.45 5.23 -4.71
CA VAL A 55 -1.06 6.41 -3.94
C VAL A 55 -1.55 6.23 -2.51
N THR A 56 -0.67 6.43 -1.55
CA THR A 56 -0.98 6.43 -0.11
C THR A 56 -0.65 7.76 0.52
N GLY A 57 -1.28 8.10 1.64
CA GLY A 57 -0.99 9.28 2.46
C GLY A 57 -2.27 9.88 3.03
N GLU A 58 -2.18 11.00 3.76
CA GLU A 58 -3.39 11.78 4.06
C GLU A 58 -3.81 12.58 2.84
N MET A 59 -4.88 12.11 2.20
CA MET A 59 -5.43 12.76 1.03
C MET A 59 -6.84 13.26 1.37
N GLU A 60 -7.11 14.52 1.07
CA GLU A 60 -8.46 15.06 0.99
C GLU A 60 -8.73 15.34 -0.50
N LEU A 61 -9.64 14.56 -1.09
CA LEU A 61 -9.99 14.68 -2.48
C LEU A 61 -10.81 15.95 -2.73
N VAL A 62 -10.89 16.40 -3.99
CA VAL A 62 -11.59 17.64 -4.39
C VAL A 62 -13.06 17.66 -3.94
N ASN A 63 -13.71 16.50 -3.80
CA ASN A 63 -15.08 16.37 -3.31
C ASN A 63 -15.19 16.30 -1.76
N GLY A 64 -14.11 16.60 -1.04
CA GLY A 64 -14.02 16.53 0.43
C GLY A 64 -13.91 15.11 0.99
N VAL A 65 -13.82 14.08 0.13
CA VAL A 65 -13.62 12.70 0.60
C VAL A 65 -12.19 12.53 1.08
N ARG A 66 -12.02 12.11 2.34
CA ARG A 66 -10.71 11.68 2.85
C ARG A 66 -10.39 10.27 2.37
N ALA A 67 -9.17 10.10 1.87
CA ALA A 67 -8.64 8.82 1.43
C ALA A 67 -7.25 8.61 2.01
N ALA A 68 -6.96 7.37 2.41
CA ALA A 68 -5.65 6.94 2.83
C ALA A 68 -4.91 6.20 1.73
N ILE A 69 -5.65 5.47 0.88
CA ILE A 69 -5.12 4.79 -0.31
C ILE A 69 -6.09 5.01 -1.46
N VAL A 70 -5.56 5.47 -2.59
CA VAL A 70 -6.27 5.53 -3.86
C VAL A 70 -5.48 4.76 -4.92
N ARG A 71 -6.18 4.31 -5.97
CA ARG A 71 -5.53 3.88 -7.20
C ARG A 71 -6.00 4.73 -8.37
N VAL A 72 -5.07 5.09 -9.25
CA VAL A 72 -5.32 5.95 -10.40
C VAL A 72 -4.95 5.17 -11.65
N HIS A 73 -5.91 4.97 -12.56
CA HIS A 73 -5.67 4.26 -13.80
C HIS A 73 -4.75 5.08 -14.71
N ARG A 74 -3.62 4.51 -15.13
CA ARG A 74 -2.51 5.23 -15.78
C ARG A 74 -2.89 5.84 -17.12
N ARG A 75 -3.83 5.22 -17.84
CA ARG A 75 -4.25 5.71 -19.18
C ARG A 75 -5.41 6.69 -19.14
N THR A 76 -6.34 6.52 -18.20
CA THR A 76 -7.59 7.30 -18.17
C THR A 76 -7.60 8.36 -17.09
N GLY A 77 -6.67 8.31 -16.13
CA GLY A 77 -6.69 9.15 -14.93
C GLY A 77 -7.86 8.84 -13.98
N GLN A 78 -8.65 7.79 -14.26
CA GLN A 78 -9.76 7.42 -13.39
C GLN A 78 -9.24 6.99 -12.02
N MET A 79 -9.72 7.66 -10.98
CA MET A 79 -9.32 7.41 -9.60
C MET A 79 -10.40 6.61 -8.86
N GLU A 80 -9.95 5.68 -8.02
CA GLU A 80 -10.78 4.91 -7.11
C GLU A 80 -10.23 5.02 -5.68
N VAL A 81 -11.12 5.25 -4.71
CA VAL A 81 -10.77 5.21 -3.28
C VAL A 81 -10.75 3.76 -2.83
N VAL A 82 -9.56 3.29 -2.46
CA VAL A 82 -9.31 1.90 -2.06
C VAL A 82 -9.43 1.77 -0.55
N ALA A 83 -8.87 2.71 0.21
CA ALA A 83 -9.03 2.81 1.65
C ALA A 83 -9.29 4.26 2.05
N ARG A 84 -10.31 4.50 2.89
CA ARG A 84 -10.58 5.85 3.40
C ARG A 84 -9.62 6.25 4.51
N GLU A 85 -9.22 5.29 5.31
CA GLU A 85 -8.40 5.51 6.50
C GLU A 85 -7.51 4.28 6.70
N VAL A 86 -6.24 4.52 7.03
CA VAL A 86 -5.32 3.49 7.48
C VAL A 86 -4.80 3.97 8.83
N GLN A 87 -5.26 3.31 9.90
CA GLN A 87 -4.76 3.58 11.24
C GLN A 87 -3.46 2.84 11.44
N SER A 88 -2.53 3.53 12.08
CA SER A 88 -1.21 3.03 12.39
C SER A 88 -0.97 2.85 13.88
N ILE A 89 -0.01 2.00 14.23
CA ILE A 89 0.57 1.94 15.56
C ILE A 89 1.55 3.11 15.66
N GLY A 90 1.04 4.31 15.93
CA GLY A 90 1.81 5.57 15.94
C GLY A 90 1.32 6.57 14.89
N TYR A 91 2.16 7.54 14.53
CA TYR A 91 1.83 8.63 13.60
C TYR A 91 2.19 8.35 12.12
N SER A 92 2.54 7.12 11.76
CA SER A 92 3.08 6.80 10.43
C SER A 92 2.11 5.99 9.56
N TYR A 93 1.80 6.48 8.36
CA TYR A 93 1.08 5.76 7.28
C TYR A 93 1.75 4.42 6.92
N PRO A 94 1.13 3.53 6.11
CA PRO A 94 1.81 2.31 5.68
C PRO A 94 3.15 2.66 5.03
N ASP A 95 4.23 2.31 5.71
CA ASP A 95 5.60 2.62 5.27
C ASP A 95 5.98 1.77 4.04
N ILE A 96 5.25 0.68 3.80
CA ILE A 96 5.59 -0.32 2.79
C ILE A 96 4.36 -0.65 1.95
N MET A 97 4.48 -0.44 0.64
CA MET A 97 3.50 -0.79 -0.37
C MET A 97 4.19 -1.55 -1.50
N VAL A 98 3.63 -2.71 -1.87
CA VAL A 98 4.14 -3.54 -2.96
C VAL A 98 2.96 -3.97 -3.85
N PRO A 99 2.80 -3.40 -5.05
CA PRO A 99 1.78 -3.85 -6.00
C PRO A 99 2.16 -5.21 -6.60
N TYR A 100 1.15 -6.05 -6.88
CA TYR A 100 1.29 -7.34 -7.58
C TYR A 100 0.23 -7.43 -8.69
N GLY A 101 0.68 -7.33 -9.94
CA GLY A 101 -0.22 -7.15 -11.08
C GLY A 101 -1.06 -5.87 -10.97
N ASP A 102 -2.28 -5.90 -11.51
CA ASP A 102 -3.13 -4.71 -11.60
C ASP A 102 -4.11 -4.53 -10.43
N ASP A 103 -4.51 -5.64 -9.81
CA ASP A 103 -5.59 -5.66 -8.82
C ASP A 103 -5.13 -6.06 -7.41
N THR A 104 -3.83 -6.22 -7.20
CA THR A 104 -3.29 -6.56 -5.88
C THR A 104 -2.34 -5.49 -5.37
N LEU A 105 -2.56 -5.06 -4.13
CA LEU A 105 -1.65 -4.22 -3.38
C LEU A 105 -1.41 -4.85 -2.01
N PHE A 106 -0.15 -5.13 -1.70
CA PHE A 106 0.29 -5.47 -0.35
C PHE A 106 0.67 -4.22 0.42
N ILE A 107 0.20 -4.11 1.65
CA ILE A 107 0.62 -3.06 2.58
C ILE A 107 1.10 -3.66 3.90
N ALA A 108 2.17 -3.08 4.44
CA ALA A 108 2.77 -3.49 5.69
C ALA A 108 3.42 -2.30 6.41
N GLY A 109 4.23 -2.58 7.44
CA GLY A 109 4.78 -1.57 8.34
C GLY A 109 3.95 -1.46 9.60
N ASN A 110 3.77 -0.24 10.10
CA ASN A 110 3.04 0.05 11.33
C ASN A 110 1.52 0.11 11.14
N VAL A 111 0.94 -0.68 10.25
CA VAL A 111 -0.51 -0.67 9.98
C VAL A 111 -1.26 -1.42 11.08
N LYS A 112 -2.16 -0.73 11.78
CA LYS A 112 -3.03 -1.30 12.81
C LYS A 112 -4.37 -1.74 12.22
N VAL A 113 -5.06 -0.85 11.52
CA VAL A 113 -6.40 -1.10 10.96
C VAL A 113 -6.52 -0.43 9.61
N VAL A 114 -7.10 -1.14 8.64
CA VAL A 114 -7.50 -0.57 7.35
C VAL A 114 -9.00 -0.42 7.34
N PHE A 115 -9.48 0.75 6.92
CA PHE A 115 -10.90 1.04 6.74
C PHE A 115 -11.24 1.10 5.26
N ASP A 116 -12.29 0.38 4.87
CA ASP A 116 -12.74 0.32 3.48
C ASP A 116 -13.34 1.66 3.00
N ALA A 117 -13.84 1.68 1.78
CA ALA A 117 -14.50 2.85 1.20
C ALA A 117 -15.77 3.28 1.96
N GLN A 118 -16.34 2.42 2.80
CA GLN A 118 -17.52 2.64 3.63
C GLN A 118 -17.16 2.90 5.12
N ARG A 119 -15.86 2.94 5.46
CA ARG A 119 -15.32 3.08 6.82
C ARG A 119 -15.60 1.87 7.73
N ASN A 120 -15.79 0.68 7.18
CA ASN A 120 -15.78 -0.54 7.98
C ASN A 120 -14.32 -0.98 8.22
N PRO A 121 -13.96 -1.40 9.45
CA PRO A 121 -12.63 -1.95 9.73
C PRO A 121 -12.50 -3.35 9.14
N ILE A 122 -11.41 -3.62 8.43
CA ILE A 122 -11.23 -4.88 7.68
C ILE A 122 -10.34 -5.89 8.40
N GLY A 123 -9.62 -5.43 9.43
CA GLY A 123 -8.84 -6.30 10.30
C GLY A 123 -7.89 -5.51 11.19
N SER A 124 -7.30 -6.19 12.16
CA SER A 124 -6.40 -5.61 13.17
C SER A 124 -4.97 -6.13 13.11
N ARG A 125 -4.63 -6.91 12.07
CA ARG A 125 -3.34 -7.60 11.96
C ARG A 125 -2.80 -7.47 10.54
N ALA A 126 -1.61 -6.88 10.44
CA ALA A 126 -0.83 -6.74 9.22
C ALA A 126 -0.08 -8.03 8.90
N PRO A 127 0.28 -8.26 7.62
CA PRO A 127 0.07 -7.38 6.49
C PRO A 127 -1.33 -7.53 5.87
N PHE A 128 -1.79 -6.47 5.20
CA PHE A 128 -3.07 -6.44 4.51
C PHE A 128 -2.87 -6.54 3.00
N SER A 129 -3.83 -7.13 2.29
CA SER A 129 -3.85 -7.09 0.84
C SER A 129 -5.19 -6.57 0.32
N TRP A 130 -5.14 -5.65 -0.62
CA TRP A 130 -6.26 -5.41 -1.53
C TRP A 130 -6.19 -6.47 -2.63
N TYR A 131 -7.27 -7.20 -2.88
CA TYR A 131 -7.34 -8.22 -3.92
C TYR A 131 -8.75 -8.26 -4.51
N ARG A 132 -8.86 -8.17 -5.85
CA ARG A 132 -10.15 -8.24 -6.59
C ARG A 132 -11.23 -7.30 -6.03
N GLY A 133 -10.85 -6.05 -5.77
CA GLY A 133 -11.81 -5.01 -5.38
C GLY A 133 -12.25 -5.04 -3.92
N ARG A 134 -11.60 -5.83 -3.07
CA ARG A 134 -11.85 -5.84 -1.62
C ARG A 134 -10.56 -6.00 -0.84
N TRP A 135 -10.55 -5.42 0.34
CA TRP A 135 -9.52 -5.74 1.32
C TRP A 135 -9.82 -7.12 1.90
N GLU A 136 -8.81 -7.97 1.90
CA GLU A 136 -8.87 -9.26 2.53
C GLU A 136 -7.80 -9.29 3.62
N PRO A 137 -8.12 -9.76 4.84
CA PRO A 137 -7.11 -10.20 5.79
C PRO A 137 -6.52 -11.52 5.26
N ARG A 138 -5.86 -11.48 4.09
CA ARG A 138 -5.27 -12.67 3.44
C ARG A 138 -4.14 -13.28 4.26
N MET A 139 -3.68 -12.59 5.29
CA MET A 139 -2.48 -12.96 6.00
C MET A 139 -2.85 -13.46 7.40
N THR A 140 -3.27 -14.72 7.47
CA THR A 140 -2.91 -15.60 8.61
C THR A 140 -1.38 -15.67 8.80
N GLY A 141 -0.65 -15.19 7.79
CA GLY A 141 0.77 -15.34 7.52
C GLY A 141 1.78 -14.59 8.35
N ILE A 142 1.52 -13.46 9.01
CA ILE A 142 2.53 -12.85 9.90
C ILE A 142 1.80 -12.25 11.09
N TRP A 143 2.27 -12.51 12.30
CA TRP A 143 1.65 -11.98 13.51
C TRP A 143 2.66 -11.65 14.59
N GLY A 144 2.24 -10.81 15.54
CA GLY A 144 3.04 -10.51 16.73
C GLY A 144 4.26 -9.64 16.48
N GLY A 145 4.23 -8.77 15.46
CA GLY A 145 5.27 -7.78 15.26
C GLY A 145 5.10 -6.95 13.98
N THR A 146 6.20 -6.39 13.49
CA THR A 146 6.25 -5.41 12.41
C THR A 146 7.05 -5.94 11.23
N VAL A 147 6.44 -5.93 10.05
CA VAL A 147 7.17 -6.10 8.78
C VAL A 147 7.87 -4.78 8.47
N MET A 148 9.19 -4.81 8.31
CA MET A 148 10.03 -3.64 8.07
C MET A 148 10.36 -3.45 6.60
N GLN A 149 10.27 -4.50 5.79
CA GLN A 149 10.36 -4.40 4.34
C GLN A 149 9.58 -5.51 3.65
N MET A 150 9.10 -5.21 2.45
CA MET A 150 8.61 -6.20 1.50
C MET A 150 9.27 -6.00 0.14
N GLU A 151 9.52 -7.09 -0.57
CA GLU A 151 10.07 -7.08 -1.93
C GLU A 151 9.39 -8.19 -2.76
N LEU A 152 9.08 -7.93 -4.03
CA LEU A 152 8.41 -8.88 -4.90
C LEU A 152 9.36 -9.38 -6.00
N ASP A 153 9.46 -10.69 -6.15
CA ASP A 153 10.18 -11.38 -7.23
C ASP A 153 9.23 -12.38 -7.91
N GLY A 154 8.74 -12.01 -9.11
CA GLY A 154 7.71 -12.77 -9.80
C GLY A 154 6.48 -13.01 -8.92
N ASP A 155 6.21 -14.28 -8.62
CA ASP A 155 5.08 -14.71 -7.79
C ASP A 155 5.43 -14.86 -6.30
N THR A 156 6.62 -14.44 -5.90
CA THR A 156 7.12 -14.56 -4.53
C THR A 156 7.26 -13.19 -3.87
N LEU A 157 6.51 -12.97 -2.79
CA LEU A 157 6.66 -11.80 -1.92
C LEU A 157 7.57 -12.16 -0.75
N TYR A 158 8.70 -11.49 -0.62
CA TYR A 158 9.59 -11.59 0.54
C TYR A 158 9.22 -10.53 1.56
N CYS A 159 9.13 -10.93 2.82
CA CYS A 159 8.88 -10.01 3.93
C CYS A 159 10.00 -10.14 4.96
N ALA A 160 10.66 -9.02 5.25
CA ALA A 160 11.62 -8.90 6.35
C ALA A 160 11.04 -8.09 7.50
N GLY A 161 11.42 -8.44 8.72
CA GLY A 161 11.07 -7.65 9.90
C GLY A 161 11.23 -8.43 11.20
N VAL A 162 10.32 -8.15 12.12
CA VAL A 162 10.30 -8.71 13.47
C VAL A 162 8.90 -9.21 13.74
N PHE A 163 8.70 -10.52 13.82
CA PHE A 163 7.38 -11.07 14.08
C PHE A 163 7.48 -12.40 14.85
N GLN A 164 6.39 -12.76 15.53
CA GLN A 164 6.33 -13.92 16.43
C GLN A 164 6.02 -15.23 15.69
N GLY A 165 5.45 -15.16 14.50
CA GLY A 165 5.14 -16.35 13.72
C GLY A 165 4.53 -16.04 12.37
N VAL A 166 4.30 -17.13 11.63
CA VAL A 166 3.73 -17.11 10.28
C VAL A 166 2.73 -18.24 10.11
N ASP A 167 1.61 -17.93 9.46
CA ASP A 167 0.55 -18.87 9.08
C ASP A 167 -0.04 -19.65 10.27
N GLY A 168 -0.27 -18.96 11.39
CA GLY A 168 -0.76 -19.57 12.63
C GLY A 168 0.27 -20.40 13.41
N ASP A 169 1.39 -20.78 12.79
CA ASP A 169 2.48 -21.46 13.47
C ASP A 169 3.31 -20.48 14.30
N THR A 170 3.65 -20.91 15.52
CA THR A 170 4.56 -20.16 16.39
C THR A 170 5.98 -20.43 15.95
N VAL A 171 6.44 -19.69 14.95
CA VAL A 171 7.84 -19.63 14.55
C VAL A 171 8.49 -18.46 15.29
N LEU A 172 8.91 -18.72 16.52
CA LEU A 172 9.51 -17.70 17.38
C LEU A 172 10.69 -17.02 16.64
N ASN A 173 10.54 -15.73 16.36
CA ASN A 173 11.57 -14.85 15.79
C ASN A 173 11.96 -15.15 14.33
N ALA A 174 10.99 -15.45 13.48
CA ALA A 174 11.20 -15.37 12.03
C ALA A 174 11.53 -13.92 11.63
N GLN A 175 12.57 -13.75 10.81
CA GLN A 175 13.06 -12.43 10.36
C GLN A 175 12.91 -12.24 8.85
N LEU A 176 12.88 -13.36 8.12
CA LEU A 176 12.69 -13.40 6.68
C LEU A 176 11.75 -14.55 6.34
N VAL A 177 10.64 -14.22 5.73
CA VAL A 177 9.69 -15.17 5.18
C VAL A 177 9.44 -14.84 3.73
N LYS A 178 8.95 -15.82 2.99
CA LYS A 178 8.41 -15.59 1.66
C LYS A 178 7.02 -16.19 1.53
N LEU A 179 6.20 -15.52 0.75
CA LEU A 179 4.84 -15.89 0.38
C LEU A 179 4.82 -16.16 -1.12
N HIS A 180 4.41 -17.36 -1.51
CA HIS A 180 4.01 -17.62 -2.89
C HIS A 180 2.59 -17.07 -3.10
N VAL A 181 2.49 -15.93 -3.78
CA VAL A 181 1.27 -15.12 -3.89
C VAL A 181 0.09 -15.88 -4.49
N PRO A 182 0.23 -16.65 -5.60
CA PRO A 182 -0.90 -17.37 -6.18
C PRO A 182 -1.50 -18.43 -5.26
N THR A 183 -0.67 -19.11 -4.48
CA THR A 183 -1.14 -20.23 -3.62
C THR A 183 -1.37 -19.81 -2.17
N GLY A 184 -0.97 -18.60 -1.76
CA GLY A 184 -1.02 -18.17 -0.37
C GLY A 184 -0.06 -18.92 0.56
N ARG A 185 0.93 -19.65 0.02
CA ARG A 185 1.78 -20.55 0.81
C ARG A 185 2.99 -19.80 1.36
N TRP A 186 3.18 -19.87 2.67
CA TRP A 186 4.34 -19.30 3.36
C TRP A 186 5.50 -20.29 3.47
N SER A 187 6.72 -19.74 3.52
CA SER A 187 7.91 -20.48 3.94
C SER A 187 8.86 -19.56 4.70
N VAL A 188 9.46 -20.09 5.77
CA VAL A 188 10.42 -19.36 6.59
C VAL A 188 11.83 -19.58 6.05
N TRP A 189 12.55 -18.50 5.80
CA TRP A 189 13.89 -18.52 5.22
C TRP A 189 14.97 -18.11 6.22
N GLY A 190 14.64 -17.22 7.15
CA GLY A 190 15.52 -16.82 8.24
C GLY A 190 14.79 -16.89 9.57
N GLN A 191 15.29 -17.74 10.48
CA GLN A 191 14.91 -17.73 11.90
C GLN A 191 16.12 -17.25 12.69
N ARG A 192 15.90 -16.44 13.73
CA ARG A 192 16.93 -16.38 14.78
C ARG A 192 16.95 -17.74 15.47
N GLY A 193 18.14 -18.26 15.71
CA GLY A 193 18.31 -19.33 16.71
C GLY A 193 17.70 -18.89 18.05
N GLN A 194 17.41 -19.85 18.93
CA GLN A 194 16.76 -19.70 20.24
C GLN A 194 17.61 -18.91 21.27
N TRP A 195 18.40 -17.95 20.84
CA TRP A 195 19.32 -17.17 21.64
C TRP A 195 18.76 -15.77 21.83
N GLY A 196 17.99 -15.64 22.90
CA GLY A 196 17.83 -14.35 23.55
C GLY A 196 19.19 -13.80 23.93
N SER A 197 19.24 -12.46 23.99
CA SER A 197 20.31 -11.62 24.55
C SER A 197 21.39 -11.16 23.58
N ARG A 198 21.18 -9.93 23.07
CA ARG A 198 22.23 -8.93 22.74
C ARG A 198 23.07 -9.20 21.50
N GLY A 199 22.41 -9.09 20.35
CA GLY A 199 23.06 -8.99 19.04
C GLY A 199 22.00 -8.99 17.95
N SER A 200 21.05 -8.06 18.02
CA SER A 200 19.90 -8.03 17.12
C SER A 200 20.31 -7.56 15.72
N ALA A 201 20.81 -8.48 14.88
CA ALA A 201 20.86 -8.25 13.45
C ALA A 201 19.41 -8.22 12.95
N TRP A 202 18.92 -7.04 12.60
CA TRP A 202 17.63 -6.86 11.95
C TRP A 202 17.86 -6.93 10.44
N ILE A 203 17.06 -7.73 9.73
CA ILE A 203 17.05 -7.64 8.27
C ILE A 203 16.17 -6.44 7.95
N ASN A 204 16.80 -5.30 7.65
CA ASN A 204 16.13 -4.04 7.30
C ASN A 204 16.16 -3.77 5.80
N SER A 205 16.93 -4.57 5.06
CA SER A 205 17.06 -4.50 3.61
C SER A 205 17.03 -5.92 3.01
N ILE A 206 16.21 -6.12 1.99
CA ILE A 206 16.18 -7.23 1.05
C ILE A 206 16.33 -6.58 -0.34
N ALA A 207 17.10 -7.20 -1.22
CA ALA A 207 17.07 -6.93 -2.64
C ALA A 207 16.92 -8.29 -3.34
N VAL A 208 15.96 -8.38 -4.24
CA VAL A 208 15.81 -9.50 -5.18
C VAL A 208 16.28 -9.01 -6.55
N GLY A 209 16.81 -9.90 -7.38
CA GLY A 209 17.41 -9.58 -8.67
C GLY A 209 16.94 -10.50 -9.78
#